data_AF-A0A1G7V5B9-F1
#
_entry.id   AF-A0A1G7V5B9-F1
#
_cell.length_a   1.000
_cell.length_b   1.000
_cell.length_c   1.000
_cell.angle_alpha   90.00
_cell.angle_beta   90.00
_cell.angle_gamma   90.00
#
_symmetry.space_group_name_H-M   'P 1'
#
loop_
_entity.id
_entity.type
_entity.pdbx_description
1 polymer ?
#
loop_
_entity_poly.entity_id
_entity_poly.type
_entity_poly.pdbx_seq_one_letter_code
_entity_poly.pdbx_strand_id
1 'polypeptide(L)'
;MYSKCRQRGLTVVELVMFIVIVGVAAAGILQVMDLTNRNSTDPIRRKQAMLIAEAYMEEVQQAQFTACDAGDQNAGTAIYITAPPLNPAHPELYCAGAAENFGPEANNVRPYDNVNDYASANYNQGDSVRPFVNAAGVDTDVTGAQLGAGLGNVQLNDYTTTLALRNVALNGIAAADVLEITITVSYGVGESVVLQGYRTRYEPRAL
;
A
#
# COMPACT_ATOMS: atom_id res chain seq x y z
N MET A 1 54.22 26.59 -52.60
CA MET A 1 53.62 25.65 -53.57
C MET A 1 52.33 25.10 -52.97
N TYR A 2 51.17 25.44 -53.51
CA TYR A 2 49.88 24.94 -53.01
C TYR A 2 49.34 23.93 -54.04
N SER A 3 49.40 22.64 -53.72
CA SER A 3 48.82 21.59 -54.55
C SER A 3 47.30 21.71 -54.50
N LYS A 4 46.67 22.04 -55.63
CA LYS A 4 45.21 21.97 -55.78
C LYS A 4 44.81 20.49 -55.89
N CYS A 5 44.28 19.93 -54.81
CA CYS A 5 43.57 18.65 -54.88
C CYS A 5 42.32 18.81 -55.76
N ARG A 6 42.21 18.00 -56.83
CA ARG A 6 40.97 17.84 -57.58
C ARG A 6 39.95 17.15 -56.68
N GLN A 7 38.83 17.82 -56.40
CA GLN A 7 37.67 17.15 -55.79
C GLN A 7 37.15 16.09 -56.76
N ARG A 8 37.21 14.82 -56.32
CA ARG A 8 36.49 13.72 -56.97
C ARG A 8 35.12 13.64 -56.31
N GLY A 9 34.05 13.77 -57.11
CA GLY A 9 32.68 13.60 -56.63
C GLY A 9 32.36 12.13 -56.31
N LEU A 10 31.23 11.91 -55.61
CA LEU A 10 30.68 10.58 -55.32
C LEU A 10 29.89 10.06 -56.52
N THR A 11 29.87 8.74 -56.73
CA THR A 11 29.00 8.15 -57.76
C THR A 11 27.54 8.09 -57.28
N VAL A 12 26.58 8.06 -58.21
CA VAL A 12 25.14 7.93 -57.86
C VAL A 12 24.88 6.67 -57.02
N VAL A 13 25.56 5.56 -57.33
CA VAL A 13 25.43 4.28 -56.60
C VAL A 13 25.95 4.42 -55.17
N GLU A 14 27.06 5.14 -54.97
CA GLU A 14 27.69 5.35 -53.67
C GLU A 14 26.80 6.20 -52.74
N LEU A 15 26.16 7.23 -53.30
CA LEU A 15 25.15 8.02 -52.58
C LEU A 15 23.94 7.16 -52.18
N VAL A 16 23.43 6.34 -53.10
CA VAL A 16 22.28 5.45 -52.84
C VAL A 16 22.61 4.42 -51.77
N MET A 17 23.78 3.81 -51.82
CA MET A 17 24.21 2.86 -50.77
C MET A 17 24.40 3.55 -49.43
N PHE A 18 24.95 4.77 -49.41
CA PHE A 18 25.10 5.54 -48.17
C PHE A 18 23.75 5.84 -47.50
N ILE A 19 22.76 6.34 -48.25
CA ILE A 19 21.43 6.62 -47.69
C ILE A 19 20.73 5.35 -47.21
N VAL A 20 20.91 4.22 -47.91
CA VAL A 20 20.32 2.93 -47.51
C VAL A 20 20.95 2.43 -46.22
N ILE A 21 22.29 2.45 -46.12
CA ILE A 21 23.00 2.00 -44.92
C ILE A 21 22.62 2.86 -43.70
N VAL A 22 22.62 4.19 -43.86
CA VAL A 22 22.22 5.10 -42.78
C VAL A 22 20.74 4.93 -42.41
N GLY A 23 19.87 4.71 -43.40
CA GLY A 23 18.44 4.47 -43.18
C GLY A 23 18.18 3.21 -42.33
N VAL A 24 18.83 2.10 -42.66
CA VAL A 24 18.70 0.84 -41.88
C VAL A 24 19.29 1.00 -40.49
N ALA A 25 20.45 1.67 -40.36
CA ALA A 25 21.07 1.93 -39.06
C ALA A 25 20.17 2.79 -38.15
N ALA A 26 19.59 3.87 -38.69
CA ALA A 26 18.69 4.75 -37.94
C ALA A 26 17.40 4.02 -37.51
N ALA A 27 16.82 3.20 -38.38
CA ALA A 27 15.65 2.39 -38.04
C ALA A 27 15.95 1.41 -36.90
N GLY A 28 17.12 0.76 -36.92
CA GLY A 28 17.55 -0.13 -35.84
C GLY A 28 17.72 0.59 -34.48
N ILE A 29 18.31 1.78 -34.48
CA ILE A 29 18.49 2.59 -33.25
C ILE A 29 17.14 3.02 -32.68
N LEU A 30 16.23 3.53 -33.52
CA LEU A 30 14.90 3.95 -33.09
C LEU A 30 14.09 2.80 -32.48
N GLN A 31 14.23 1.59 -33.03
CA GLN A 31 13.57 0.41 -32.48
C GLN A 31 14.06 0.06 -31.07
N VAL A 32 15.37 0.15 -30.81
CA VAL A 32 15.93 -0.08 -29.47
C VAL A 32 15.52 1.02 -28.50
N MET A 33 15.47 2.28 -28.95
CA MET A 33 15.00 3.40 -28.14
C MET A 33 13.53 3.24 -27.72
N ASP A 34 12.65 2.82 -28.64
CA ASP A 34 11.23 2.57 -28.33
C ASP A 34 11.07 1.42 -27.32
N LEU A 35 11.80 0.31 -27.50
CA LEU A 35 11.79 -0.81 -26.55
C LEU A 35 12.25 -0.37 -25.15
N THR A 36 13.30 0.45 -25.09
CA THR A 36 13.85 0.96 -23.81
C THR A 36 12.86 1.92 -23.14
N ASN A 37 12.22 2.80 -23.90
CA ASN A 37 11.24 3.74 -23.37
C ASN A 37 10.01 3.04 -22.77
N ARG A 38 9.49 2.01 -23.44
CA ARG A 38 8.32 1.26 -22.95
C ARG A 38 8.58 0.53 -21.63
N ASN A 39 9.76 -0.06 -21.47
CA ASN A 39 10.13 -0.79 -20.25
C ASN A 39 10.60 0.13 -19.11
N SER A 40 10.69 1.44 -19.32
CA SER A 40 11.24 2.39 -18.34
C SER A 40 10.20 2.95 -17.35
N THR A 41 8.90 2.83 -17.66
CA THR A 41 7.82 3.35 -16.79
C THR A 41 7.45 2.39 -15.65
N ASP A 42 7.55 1.08 -15.86
CA ASP A 42 7.14 0.07 -14.89
C ASP A 42 7.94 0.13 -13.57
N PRO A 43 9.28 0.35 -13.59
CA PRO A 43 10.05 0.50 -12.36
C PRO A 43 9.62 1.69 -11.51
N ILE A 44 9.13 2.78 -12.12
CA ILE A 44 8.65 3.96 -11.39
C ILE A 44 7.30 3.65 -10.74
N ARG A 45 6.37 3.04 -11.49
CA ARG A 45 5.03 2.71 -10.96
C ARG A 45 5.09 1.70 -9.83
N ARG A 46 5.93 0.68 -9.95
CA ARG A 46 6.16 -0.30 -8.88
C ARG A 46 6.75 0.34 -7.61
N LYS A 47 7.68 1.29 -7.75
CA LYS A 47 8.23 2.03 -6.61
C LYS A 47 7.17 2.91 -5.95
N GLN A 48 6.35 3.59 -6.74
CA GLN A 48 5.23 4.36 -6.22
C GLN A 48 4.23 3.46 -5.47
N ALA A 49 3.86 2.31 -6.02
CA ALA A 49 3.00 1.34 -5.36
C ALA A 49 3.60 0.82 -4.04
N MET A 50 4.92 0.60 -4.01
CA MET A 50 5.63 0.19 -2.79
C MET A 50 5.59 1.28 -1.72
N LEU A 51 5.86 2.54 -2.08
CA LEU A 51 5.76 3.67 -1.14
C LEU A 51 4.34 3.86 -0.61
N ILE A 52 3.32 3.69 -1.46
CA ILE A 52 1.92 3.72 -1.05
C ILE A 52 1.61 2.58 -0.08
N ALA A 53 2.08 1.36 -0.39
CA ALA A 53 1.87 0.20 0.47
C ALA A 53 2.56 0.36 1.84
N GLU A 54 3.78 0.90 1.86
CA GLU A 54 4.53 1.20 3.08
C GLU A 54 3.82 2.27 3.92
N ALA A 55 3.37 3.37 3.31
CA ALA A 55 2.65 4.43 4.00
C ALA A 55 1.35 3.92 4.65
N TYR A 56 0.56 3.12 3.93
CA TYR A 56 -0.66 2.53 4.48
C TYR A 56 -0.38 1.44 5.52
N MET A 57 0.69 0.65 5.35
CA MET A 57 1.11 -0.31 6.36
C MET A 57 1.55 0.41 7.65
N GLU A 58 2.32 1.49 7.55
CA GLU A 58 2.74 2.30 8.70
C GLU A 58 1.54 2.89 9.43
N GLU A 59 0.56 3.41 8.70
CA GLU A 59 -0.64 3.97 9.30
C GLU A 59 -1.46 2.91 10.05
N VAL A 60 -1.76 1.77 9.39
CA VAL A 60 -2.52 0.68 10.02
C VAL A 60 -1.75 0.12 11.20
N GLN A 61 -0.42 -0.02 11.07
CA GLN A 61 0.39 -0.48 12.19
C GLN A 61 0.44 0.56 13.31
N GLN A 62 0.32 1.85 13.06
CA GLN A 62 0.36 2.84 14.13
C GLN A 62 -0.84 2.73 15.08
N ALA A 63 -1.96 2.15 14.62
CA ALA A 63 -3.10 1.84 15.45
C ALA A 63 -2.77 0.76 16.51
N GLN A 64 -3.51 0.80 17.62
CA GLN A 64 -3.40 -0.15 18.71
C GLN A 64 -4.00 -1.51 18.32
N PHE A 65 -3.65 -2.55 19.08
CA PHE A 65 -4.29 -3.87 18.96
C PHE A 65 -4.64 -4.38 20.36
N THR A 66 -5.72 -3.84 20.91
CA THR A 66 -6.12 -3.96 22.32
C THR A 66 -7.29 -4.93 22.49
N ALA A 67 -7.50 -5.40 23.73
CA ALA A 67 -8.61 -6.29 24.05
C ALA A 67 -9.98 -5.57 24.05
N CYS A 68 -9.94 -4.28 24.35
CA CYS A 68 -11.07 -3.37 24.41
C CYS A 68 -10.83 -2.21 23.44
N ASP A 69 -11.90 -1.49 23.15
CA ASP A 69 -11.88 -0.19 22.50
C ASP A 69 -10.87 0.72 23.22
N ALA A 70 -10.10 1.48 22.45
CA ALA A 70 -9.03 2.34 22.99
C ALA A 70 -9.58 3.42 23.95
N GLY A 71 -10.83 3.84 23.77
CA GLY A 71 -11.55 4.76 24.64
C GLY A 71 -12.19 4.10 25.87
N ASP A 72 -12.13 2.77 26.01
CA ASP A 72 -12.67 2.07 27.17
C ASP A 72 -11.92 2.45 28.45
N GLN A 73 -12.67 2.66 29.55
CA GLN A 73 -12.09 3.06 30.84
C GLN A 73 -11.03 2.06 31.35
N ASN A 74 -11.17 0.78 31.00
CA ASN A 74 -10.27 -0.28 31.40
C ASN A 74 -9.31 -0.70 30.28
N ALA A 75 -9.24 0.01 29.14
CA ALA A 75 -8.38 -0.37 28.02
C ALA A 75 -6.90 -0.55 28.41
N GLY A 76 -6.41 0.29 29.34
CA GLY A 76 -5.05 0.20 29.88
C GLY A 76 -4.83 -0.87 30.97
N THR A 77 -5.87 -1.56 31.43
CA THR A 77 -5.77 -2.55 32.52
C THR A 77 -6.32 -3.92 32.15
N ALA A 78 -7.18 -3.98 31.15
CA ALA A 78 -7.83 -5.18 30.66
C ALA A 78 -6.81 -6.22 30.20
N ILE A 79 -7.10 -7.48 30.49
CA ILE A 79 -6.30 -8.63 30.05
C ILE A 79 -7.17 -9.58 29.22
N TYR A 80 -8.47 -9.59 29.49
CA TYR A 80 -9.41 -10.50 28.84
C TYR A 80 -10.17 -9.82 27.72
N ILE A 81 -10.27 -10.53 26.59
CA ILE A 81 -10.94 -10.11 25.34
C ILE A 81 -12.46 -10.35 25.39
N THR A 82 -13.00 -10.66 26.56
CA THR A 82 -14.44 -10.89 26.76
C THR A 82 -15.00 -9.75 27.59
N ALA A 83 -16.14 -9.19 27.17
CA ALA A 83 -16.91 -8.26 27.98
C ALA A 83 -17.26 -8.89 29.36
N PRO A 84 -17.52 -8.09 30.41
CA PRO A 84 -17.75 -8.61 31.78
C PRO A 84 -18.91 -9.63 31.82
N PRO A 85 -18.88 -10.67 32.69
CA PRO A 85 -18.33 -10.63 34.06
C PRO A 85 -17.45 -11.85 34.44
N LEU A 86 -16.87 -11.88 35.66
CA LEU A 86 -16.75 -13.11 36.51
C LEU A 86 -16.05 -12.91 37.86
N ASN A 87 -15.28 -11.83 38.06
CA ASN A 87 -14.68 -11.53 39.36
C ASN A 87 -15.01 -10.10 39.81
N PRO A 88 -16.03 -9.90 40.67
CA PRO A 88 -16.35 -8.59 41.25
C PRO A 88 -15.20 -7.95 42.03
N ALA A 89 -14.20 -8.73 42.44
CA ALA A 89 -13.01 -8.21 43.11
C ALA A 89 -12.00 -7.57 42.15
N HIS A 90 -12.09 -7.85 40.84
CA HIS A 90 -11.16 -7.35 39.81
C HIS A 90 -11.84 -6.96 38.49
N PRO A 91 -12.77 -5.99 38.51
CA PRO A 91 -13.46 -5.51 37.29
C PRO A 91 -12.50 -4.85 36.28
N GLU A 92 -11.36 -4.32 36.74
CA GLU A 92 -10.35 -3.64 35.91
C GLU A 92 -9.65 -4.56 34.89
N LEU A 93 -9.77 -5.89 35.04
CA LEU A 93 -9.15 -6.87 34.14
C LEU A 93 -9.98 -7.16 32.88
N TYR A 94 -11.17 -6.59 32.78
CA TYR A 94 -12.10 -6.75 31.66
C TYR A 94 -12.45 -5.39 31.07
N CYS A 95 -12.89 -5.34 29.81
CA CYS A 95 -13.44 -4.13 29.21
C CYS A 95 -14.61 -3.61 30.05
N ALA A 96 -14.69 -2.30 30.29
CA ALA A 96 -15.85 -1.70 30.94
C ALA A 96 -17.11 -1.81 30.05
N GLY A 97 -16.91 -1.72 28.74
CA GLY A 97 -17.88 -1.92 27.69
C GLY A 97 -17.70 -3.26 26.95
N ALA A 98 -17.95 -3.24 25.64
CA ALA A 98 -17.76 -4.39 24.79
C ALA A 98 -16.27 -4.65 24.54
N ALA A 99 -15.92 -5.90 24.27
CA ALA A 99 -14.61 -6.22 23.72
C ALA A 99 -14.48 -5.70 22.30
N GLU A 100 -13.25 -5.53 21.85
CA GLU A 100 -12.97 -5.02 20.52
C GLU A 100 -13.51 -5.95 19.43
N ASN A 101 -14.18 -5.38 18.43
CA ASN A 101 -14.71 -6.10 17.27
C ASN A 101 -14.28 -5.42 15.97
N PHE A 102 -14.30 -6.16 14.86
CA PHE A 102 -13.97 -5.55 13.57
C PHE A 102 -14.96 -4.47 13.18
N GLY A 103 -14.41 -3.35 12.74
CA GLY A 103 -15.11 -2.21 12.18
C GLY A 103 -15.27 -1.07 13.17
N PRO A 104 -15.18 0.18 12.67
CA PRO A 104 -15.06 1.36 13.51
C PRO A 104 -16.34 1.64 14.30
N GLU A 105 -16.16 2.14 15.51
CA GLU A 105 -17.22 2.64 16.38
C GLU A 105 -17.89 3.88 15.77
N ALA A 106 -19.05 4.21 16.31
CA ALA A 106 -19.75 5.44 15.95
C ALA A 106 -18.85 6.67 16.20
N ASN A 107 -18.56 7.42 15.12
CA ASN A 107 -17.71 8.60 15.10
C ASN A 107 -16.20 8.33 15.23
N ASN A 108 -15.76 7.07 15.24
CA ASN A 108 -14.36 6.74 15.04
C ASN A 108 -14.00 7.00 13.57
N VAL A 109 -13.03 7.87 13.33
CA VAL A 109 -12.65 8.34 12.00
C VAL A 109 -11.16 8.12 11.79
N ARG A 110 -10.80 7.69 10.59
CA ARG A 110 -9.41 7.46 10.20
C ARG A 110 -8.55 8.73 10.42
N PRO A 111 -7.32 8.63 10.97
CA PRO A 111 -6.64 7.40 11.41
C PRO A 111 -7.33 6.75 12.62
N TYR A 112 -7.58 5.45 12.50
CA TYR A 112 -8.28 4.72 13.55
C TYR A 112 -7.35 4.41 14.71
N ASP A 113 -7.92 4.30 15.90
CA ASP A 113 -7.22 3.96 17.12
C ASP A 113 -6.97 2.45 17.25
N ASN A 114 -7.77 1.58 16.62
CA ASN A 114 -7.46 0.15 16.51
C ASN A 114 -7.23 -0.34 15.08
N VAL A 115 -6.36 -1.33 14.93
CA VAL A 115 -6.03 -1.98 13.65
C VAL A 115 -7.28 -2.59 13.00
N ASN A 116 -8.20 -3.14 13.80
CA ASN A 116 -9.38 -3.84 13.29
C ASN A 116 -10.49 -2.91 12.78
N ASP A 117 -10.41 -1.61 13.03
CA ASP A 117 -11.31 -0.57 12.51
C ASP A 117 -11.05 -0.22 11.05
N TYR A 118 -9.89 -0.61 10.53
CA TYR A 118 -9.63 -0.59 9.10
C TYR A 118 -10.43 -1.66 8.34
N ALA A 119 -11.19 -2.52 9.03
CA ALA A 119 -12.14 -3.42 8.42
C ALA A 119 -13.59 -2.89 8.52
N SER A 120 -14.53 -3.55 7.84
CA SER A 120 -15.96 -3.22 7.98
C SER A 120 -16.57 -3.88 9.20
N ALA A 121 -17.68 -3.34 9.71
CA ALA A 121 -18.52 -4.07 10.66
C ALA A 121 -18.93 -5.44 10.10
N ASN A 122 -18.85 -6.50 10.91
CA ASN A 122 -19.09 -7.90 10.52
C ASN A 122 -18.13 -8.44 9.45
N TYR A 123 -16.90 -7.93 9.40
CA TYR A 123 -15.86 -8.42 8.52
C TYR A 123 -15.60 -9.92 8.69
N ASN A 124 -15.56 -10.67 7.57
CA ASN A 124 -15.03 -12.03 7.59
C ASN A 124 -13.52 -11.96 7.40
N GLN A 125 -12.78 -12.58 8.32
CA GLN A 125 -11.33 -12.52 8.32
C GLN A 125 -10.73 -13.06 7.01
N GLY A 126 -9.83 -12.27 6.42
CA GLY A 126 -9.20 -12.55 5.14
C GLY A 126 -9.91 -11.95 3.92
N ASP A 127 -11.13 -11.42 4.06
CA ASP A 127 -11.79 -10.70 2.96
C ASP A 127 -11.01 -9.42 2.62
N SER A 128 -11.04 -9.01 1.35
CA SER A 128 -10.41 -7.75 0.95
C SER A 128 -11.39 -6.58 1.09
N VAL A 129 -10.97 -5.54 1.82
CA VAL A 129 -11.71 -4.28 2.00
C VAL A 129 -10.87 -3.10 1.52
N ARG A 130 -11.51 -1.94 1.27
CA ARG A 130 -10.83 -0.71 0.83
C ARG A 130 -11.01 0.42 1.86
N PRO A 131 -10.30 0.41 3.00
CA PRO A 131 -10.55 1.38 4.07
C PRO A 131 -10.06 2.79 3.77
N PHE A 132 -9.16 2.94 2.79
CA PHE A 132 -8.56 4.22 2.44
C PHE A 132 -9.35 5.01 1.40
N VAL A 133 -10.42 4.41 0.85
CA VAL A 133 -11.16 4.95 -0.29
C VAL A 133 -12.18 6.00 0.15
N ASN A 134 -12.26 7.12 -0.56
CA ASN A 134 -13.33 8.10 -0.39
C ASN A 134 -14.59 7.73 -1.20
N ALA A 135 -15.63 8.55 -1.06
CA ALA A 135 -16.90 8.38 -1.79
C ALA A 135 -16.77 8.43 -3.33
N ALA A 136 -15.66 8.98 -3.85
CA ALA A 136 -15.37 9.03 -5.29
C ALA A 136 -14.59 7.79 -5.79
N GLY A 137 -14.29 6.81 -4.92
CA GLY A 137 -13.57 5.59 -5.30
C GLY A 137 -12.04 5.74 -5.32
N VAL A 138 -11.52 6.88 -4.87
CA VAL A 138 -10.09 7.21 -4.85
C VAL A 138 -9.55 7.06 -3.44
N ASP A 139 -8.39 6.41 -3.30
CA ASP A 139 -7.71 6.30 -2.01
C ASP A 139 -7.28 7.68 -1.50
N THR A 140 -7.20 7.84 -0.18
CA THR A 140 -6.89 9.11 0.48
C THR A 140 -5.73 8.96 1.46
N ASP A 141 -5.01 10.05 1.71
CA ASP A 141 -4.06 10.13 2.81
C ASP A 141 -4.78 10.21 4.16
N VAL A 142 -4.01 10.25 5.25
CA VAL A 142 -4.52 10.31 6.64
C VAL A 142 -5.35 11.57 6.94
N THR A 143 -5.21 12.63 6.13
CA THR A 143 -5.98 13.88 6.26
C THR A 143 -7.28 13.86 5.44
N GLY A 144 -7.50 12.79 4.67
CA GLY A 144 -8.64 12.67 3.75
C GLY A 144 -8.41 13.31 2.39
N ALA A 145 -7.21 13.83 2.09
CA ALA A 145 -6.89 14.33 0.77
C ALA A 145 -6.71 13.17 -0.20
N GLN A 146 -7.13 13.33 -1.46
CA GLN A 146 -6.92 12.30 -2.49
C GLN A 146 -5.44 11.96 -2.60
N LEU A 147 -5.14 10.67 -2.77
CA LEU A 147 -3.76 10.20 -2.89
C LEU A 147 -3.04 10.92 -4.03
N GLY A 148 -1.90 11.55 -3.72
CA GLY A 148 -1.12 12.36 -4.67
C GLY A 148 -1.56 13.83 -4.78
N ALA A 149 -2.61 14.25 -4.05
CA ALA A 149 -2.98 15.66 -3.96
C ALA A 149 -1.81 16.50 -3.45
N GLY A 150 -1.55 17.64 -4.09
CA GLY A 150 -0.46 18.55 -3.71
C GLY A 150 0.94 18.11 -4.19
N LEU A 151 1.10 16.94 -4.80
CA LEU A 151 2.38 16.47 -5.36
C LEU A 151 2.63 16.92 -6.81
N GLY A 152 1.85 17.87 -7.33
CA GLY A 152 1.95 18.39 -8.70
C GLY A 152 1.29 17.47 -9.74
N ASN A 153 1.96 17.22 -10.87
CA ASN A 153 1.44 16.41 -12.00
C ASN A 153 1.49 14.88 -11.76
N VAL A 154 1.57 14.43 -10.51
CA VAL A 154 1.60 13.00 -10.16
C VAL A 154 0.18 12.54 -9.88
N GLN A 155 -0.48 11.94 -10.86
CA GLN A 155 -1.79 11.31 -10.65
C GLN A 155 -1.61 9.90 -10.12
N LEU A 156 -2.14 9.65 -8.91
CA LEU A 156 -2.11 8.34 -8.26
C LEU A 156 -3.51 7.67 -8.23
N ASN A 157 -4.45 8.19 -9.01
CA ASN A 157 -5.85 7.74 -9.02
C ASN A 157 -6.01 6.29 -9.51
N ASP A 158 -5.05 5.80 -10.31
CA ASP A 158 -5.02 4.43 -10.84
C ASP A 158 -4.44 3.42 -9.83
N TYR A 159 -3.94 3.90 -8.69
CA TYR A 159 -3.50 3.07 -7.59
C TYR A 159 -4.69 2.81 -6.69
N THR A 160 -4.95 1.53 -6.41
CA THR A 160 -6.01 1.13 -5.50
C THR A 160 -5.46 0.19 -4.46
N THR A 161 -5.83 0.42 -3.21
CA THR A 161 -5.32 -0.30 -2.06
C THR A 161 -6.44 -1.11 -1.43
N THR A 162 -6.16 -2.39 -1.18
CA THR A 162 -6.98 -3.23 -0.33
C THR A 162 -6.23 -3.63 0.94
N LEU A 163 -6.99 -3.88 1.98
CA LEU A 163 -6.56 -4.44 3.25
C LEU A 163 -7.26 -5.79 3.45
N ALA A 164 -6.55 -6.77 3.98
CA ALA A 164 -7.13 -7.94 4.61
C ALA A 164 -6.50 -8.17 5.99
N LEU A 165 -7.34 -8.49 6.98
CA LEU A 165 -6.94 -8.77 8.35
C LEU A 165 -7.27 -10.21 8.72
N ARG A 166 -6.37 -10.87 9.45
CA ARG A 166 -6.60 -12.26 9.86
C ARG A 166 -5.89 -12.58 11.17
N ASN A 167 -6.62 -13.16 12.12
CA ASN A 167 -6.04 -13.75 13.31
C ASN A 167 -5.21 -14.98 12.92
N VAL A 168 -3.94 -15.03 13.34
CA VAL A 168 -3.01 -16.11 12.97
C VAL A 168 -2.18 -16.54 14.17
N ALA A 169 -1.92 -17.82 14.37
CA ALA A 169 -0.94 -18.22 15.37
C ALA A 169 0.48 -17.92 14.85
N LEU A 170 1.34 -17.33 15.68
CA LEU A 170 2.72 -16.98 15.30
C LEU A 170 3.71 -17.43 16.36
N ASN A 171 4.51 -18.46 16.04
CA ASN A 171 5.61 -18.95 16.88
C ASN A 171 5.26 -19.15 18.38
N GLY A 172 4.12 -19.76 18.66
CA GLY A 172 3.66 -20.02 20.04
C GLY A 172 2.75 -18.93 20.63
N ILE A 173 2.55 -17.81 19.94
CA ILE A 173 1.52 -16.82 20.28
C ILE A 173 0.18 -17.29 19.70
N ALA A 174 -0.87 -17.23 20.52
CA ALA A 174 -2.21 -17.67 20.12
C ALA A 174 -2.78 -16.76 19.01
N ALA A 175 -3.65 -17.33 18.16
CA ALA A 175 -4.23 -16.58 17.04
C ALA A 175 -5.05 -15.35 17.48
N ALA A 176 -5.64 -15.39 18.68
CA ALA A 176 -6.36 -14.26 19.25
C ALA A 176 -5.44 -13.05 19.57
N ASP A 177 -4.14 -13.28 19.73
CA ASP A 177 -3.16 -12.28 20.15
C ASP A 177 -2.23 -11.84 19.02
N VAL A 178 -2.48 -12.29 17.79
CA VAL A 178 -1.74 -11.84 16.60
C VAL A 178 -2.71 -11.61 15.45
N LEU A 179 -2.57 -10.44 14.84
CA LEU A 179 -3.30 -10.03 13.65
C LEU A 179 -2.32 -9.86 12.48
N GLU A 180 -2.49 -10.67 11.45
CA GLU A 180 -1.85 -10.47 10.15
C GLU A 180 -2.56 -9.35 9.40
N ILE A 181 -1.78 -8.40 8.92
CA ILE A 181 -2.21 -7.26 8.11
C ILE A 181 -1.64 -7.48 6.71
N THR A 182 -2.50 -7.59 5.71
CA THR A 182 -2.09 -7.69 4.30
C THR A 182 -2.57 -6.45 3.55
N ILE A 183 -1.62 -5.64 3.08
CA ILE A 183 -1.88 -4.48 2.22
C ILE A 183 -1.55 -4.88 0.79
N THR A 184 -2.50 -4.73 -0.14
CA THR A 184 -2.29 -4.94 -1.57
C THR A 184 -2.56 -3.66 -2.33
N VAL A 185 -1.54 -3.13 -3.01
CA VAL A 185 -1.66 -1.96 -3.89
C VAL A 185 -1.63 -2.43 -5.33
N SER A 186 -2.76 -2.33 -6.02
CA SER A 186 -2.88 -2.57 -7.46
C SER A 186 -2.56 -1.27 -8.20
N TYR A 187 -1.65 -1.34 -9.17
CA TYR A 187 -1.22 -0.20 -9.98
C TYR A 187 -1.37 -0.43 -11.49
N GLY A 188 -1.94 -1.55 -11.91
CA GLY A 188 -2.14 -1.88 -13.32
C GLY A 188 -2.95 -3.16 -13.48
N VAL A 189 -3.27 -3.53 -14.72
CA VAL A 189 -4.00 -4.77 -14.98
C VAL A 189 -3.11 -5.96 -14.62
N GLY A 190 -3.44 -6.65 -13.52
CA GLY A 190 -2.67 -7.78 -13.03
C GLY A 190 -1.35 -7.40 -12.34
N GLU A 191 -1.13 -6.11 -12.07
CA GLU A 191 0.09 -5.63 -11.41
C GLU A 191 -0.22 -5.13 -9.99
N SER A 192 0.45 -5.73 -9.00
CA SER A 192 0.32 -5.31 -7.61
C SER A 192 1.60 -5.45 -6.80
N VAL A 193 1.69 -4.69 -5.71
CA VAL A 193 2.62 -4.91 -4.61
C VAL A 193 1.82 -5.38 -3.40
N VAL A 194 2.32 -6.40 -2.70
CA VAL A 194 1.71 -6.93 -1.48
C VAL A 194 2.71 -6.79 -0.34
N LEU A 195 2.30 -6.16 0.75
CA LEU A 195 3.02 -6.13 2.01
C LEU A 195 2.24 -6.89 3.08
N GLN A 196 2.95 -7.68 3.86
CA GLN A 196 2.40 -8.38 5.02
C GLN A 196 3.11 -7.89 6.27
N GLY A 197 2.32 -7.56 7.28
CA GLY A 197 2.78 -7.18 8.61
C GLY A 197 2.04 -7.99 9.67
N TYR A 198 2.60 -8.04 10.87
CA TYR A 198 1.95 -8.68 12.02
C TYR A 198 1.89 -7.68 13.15
N ARG A 199 0.72 -7.54 13.76
CA ARG A 199 0.55 -6.87 15.04
C ARG A 199 0.29 -7.93 16.09
N THR A 200 1.03 -7.86 17.20
CA THR A 200 0.89 -8.77 18.32
C THR A 200 0.44 -8.01 19.55
N ARG A 201 -0.50 -8.55 20.30
CA ARG A 201 -0.88 -8.01 21.61
C ARG A 201 0.12 -8.50 22.65
N TYR A 202 1.33 -7.97 22.60
CA TYR A 202 2.44 -8.39 23.48
C TYR A 202 2.16 -8.02 24.95
N GLU A 203 1.40 -6.96 25.17
CA GLU A 203 0.97 -6.49 26.49
C GLU A 203 -0.53 -6.17 26.40
N PRO A 204 -1.42 -6.95 27.04
CA PRO A 204 -2.87 -6.77 26.97
C PRO A 204 -3.36 -5.38 27.42
N ARG A 205 -2.49 -4.65 28.12
CA ARG A 205 -2.68 -3.37 28.81
C ARG A 205 -2.14 -2.15 28.06
N ALA A 206 -1.51 -2.35 26.90
CA ALA A 206 -0.83 -1.26 26.22
C ALA A 206 -1.82 -0.39 25.44
N LEU A 207 -2.13 0.78 26.00
CA LEU A 207 -2.58 1.99 25.28
C LEU A 207 -1.34 2.77 24.80
#